data_AF-A0A2V6AYU1-F1
#
_entry.id   AF-A0A2V6AYU1-F1
#
_cell.length_a   1.000
_cell.length_b   1.000
_cell.length_c   1.000
_cell.angle_alpha   90.00
_cell.angle_beta   90.00
_cell.angle_gamma   90.00
#
_symmetry.space_group_name_H-M   'P 1'
#
loop_
_entity.id
_entity.type
_entity.pdbx_description
1 polymer ?
#
loop_
_entity_poly.entity_id
_entity_poly.type
_entity_poly.pdbx_seq_one_letter_code
_entity_poly.pdbx_strand_id
1 'polypeptide(L)'
;MESRVSTSLKRSTSETWSVCERDCCSIAAMGIRALLERLMIEHVGDRGSFSANLDAFEKAGYVGQRHREIIEATLEFGHASTHRNYNPTRQDITQVLDIAENIIQSIYVSAEQAKALKKGIPPRSNPKKGDKSV
;
A
#
# COMPACT_ATOMS: atom_id res chain seq x y z
N MET A 1 -12.75 -3.63 -18.08
CA MET A 1 -12.02 -2.50 -17.47
C MET A 1 -11.72 -2.90 -16.04
N GLU A 2 -10.94 -3.97 -15.90
CA GLU A 2 -10.64 -4.62 -14.63
C GLU A 2 -9.16 -4.42 -14.38
N SER A 3 -8.86 -3.45 -13.51
CA SER A 3 -7.54 -3.37 -12.88
C SER A 3 -7.23 -4.75 -12.30
N ARG A 4 -6.00 -5.24 -12.54
CA ARG A 4 -5.46 -6.51 -12.01
C ARG A 4 -5.26 -6.44 -10.49
N VAL A 5 -6.27 -5.99 -9.75
CA VAL A 5 -6.38 -6.28 -8.32
C VAL A 5 -6.98 -7.67 -8.26
N SER A 6 -6.20 -8.64 -7.79
CA SER A 6 -6.66 -10.02 -7.61
C SER A 6 -8.02 -10.03 -6.91
N THR A 7 -8.98 -10.81 -7.42
CA THR A 7 -10.34 -10.92 -6.88
C THR A 7 -10.32 -11.22 -5.37
N SER A 8 -9.28 -11.92 -4.92
CA SER A 8 -9.00 -12.20 -3.51
C SER A 8 -8.69 -10.94 -2.69
N LEU A 9 -7.94 -9.97 -3.22
CA LEU A 9 -7.58 -8.76 -2.48
C LEU A 9 -8.81 -7.84 -2.29
N LYS A 10 -9.65 -7.72 -3.33
CA LYS A 10 -10.94 -6.99 -3.25
C LYS A 10 -11.89 -7.63 -2.25
N ARG A 11 -11.87 -8.96 -2.13
CA ARG A 11 -12.67 -9.68 -1.14
C ARG A 11 -12.18 -9.39 0.27
N SER A 12 -10.88 -9.51 0.51
CA SER A 12 -10.28 -9.26 1.83
C SER A 12 -10.46 -7.82 2.31
N THR A 13 -10.42 -6.82 1.42
CA THR A 13 -10.76 -5.44 1.81
C THR A 13 -12.21 -5.32 2.27
N SER A 14 -13.16 -5.89 1.51
CA SER A 14 -14.59 -5.83 1.82
C SER A 14 -14.94 -6.55 3.13
N GLU A 15 -14.30 -7.70 3.40
CA GLU A 15 -14.48 -8.45 4.65
C GLU A 15 -13.93 -7.65 5.85
N THR A 16 -12.77 -7.01 5.70
CA THR A 16 -12.16 -6.17 6.74
C THR A 16 -13.06 -4.97 7.09
N TRP A 17 -13.64 -4.32 6.08
CA TRP A 17 -14.64 -3.26 6.26
C TRP A 17 -15.90 -3.76 7.00
N SER A 18 -16.41 -4.94 6.63
CA SER A 18 -17.63 -5.50 7.23
C SER A 18 -17.49 -5.86 8.72
N VAL A 19 -16.27 -6.17 9.15
CA VAL A 19 -15.91 -6.49 10.54
C VAL A 19 -15.67 -5.22 11.36
N CYS A 20 -15.07 -4.18 10.74
CA CYS A 20 -14.95 -2.86 11.35
C CYS A 20 -16.34 -2.27 11.69
N GLU A 21 -17.32 -2.45 10.80
CA GLU A 21 -18.70 -1.97 11.00
C GLU A 21 -19.45 -2.69 12.16
N ARG A 22 -18.91 -3.82 12.65
CA ARG A 22 -19.50 -4.65 13.72
C ARG A 22 -18.78 -4.50 15.07
N ASP A 23 -18.02 -3.42 15.27
CA ASP A 23 -17.22 -3.13 16.48
C ASP A 23 -16.16 -4.21 16.81
N CYS A 24 -15.84 -5.11 15.87
CA CYS A 24 -14.80 -6.13 16.02
C CYS A 24 -13.42 -5.59 15.61
N CYS A 25 -12.99 -4.52 16.28
CA CYS A 25 -11.83 -3.72 15.92
C CYS A 25 -10.52 -4.54 15.90
N SER A 26 -10.36 -5.50 16.80
CA SER A 26 -9.18 -6.39 16.85
C SER A 26 -9.08 -7.31 15.64
N ILE A 27 -10.21 -7.80 15.13
CA ILE A 27 -10.26 -8.65 13.92
C ILE A 27 -10.01 -7.79 12.67
N ALA A 28 -10.55 -6.57 12.63
CA ALA A 28 -10.27 -5.63 11.54
C ALA A 28 -8.78 -5.29 11.46
N ALA A 29 -8.11 -5.05 12.60
CA ALA A 29 -6.67 -4.81 12.65
C ALA A 29 -5.85 -5.99 12.11
N MET A 30 -6.26 -7.23 12.42
CA MET A 30 -5.66 -8.43 11.83
C MET A 30 -5.88 -8.52 10.32
N GLY A 31 -7.07 -8.18 9.84
CA GLY A 31 -7.40 -8.13 8.41
C GLY A 31 -6.51 -7.16 7.64
N ILE A 32 -6.30 -5.95 8.19
CA ILE A 32 -5.42 -4.94 7.58
C ILE A 32 -3.97 -5.43 7.50
N ARG A 33 -3.47 -6.03 8.58
CA ARG A 33 -2.13 -6.64 8.60
C ARG A 33 -1.98 -7.71 7.51
N ALA A 34 -2.92 -8.66 7.46
CA ALA A 34 -2.89 -9.74 6.48
C ALA A 34 -2.97 -9.20 5.04
N LEU A 35 -3.73 -8.14 4.83
CA LEU A 35 -3.86 -7.48 3.53
C LEU A 35 -2.54 -6.87 3.05
N LEU A 36 -1.84 -6.12 3.91
CA LEU A 36 -0.55 -5.52 3.58
C LEU A 36 0.51 -6.59 3.33
N GLU A 37 0.53 -7.65 4.14
CA GLU A 37 1.43 -8.78 3.95
C GLU A 37 1.19 -9.48 2.61
N ARG A 38 -0.08 -9.73 2.26
CA ARG A 38 -0.43 -10.35 1.00
C ARG A 38 -0.03 -9.50 -0.20
N LEU A 39 -0.24 -8.19 -0.12
CA LEU A 39 0.17 -7.23 -1.15
C LEU A 39 1.69 -7.28 -1.38
N MET A 40 2.50 -7.32 -0.31
CA MET A 40 3.95 -7.46 -0.48
C MET A 40 4.32 -8.80 -1.10
N ILE A 41 3.75 -9.90 -0.62
CA ILE A 41 4.02 -11.25 -1.16
C ILE A 41 3.67 -11.34 -2.64
N GLU A 42 2.59 -10.71 -3.08
CA GLU A 42 2.18 -10.67 -4.50
C GLU A 42 3.23 -9.98 -5.40
N HIS A 43 3.97 -9.01 -4.87
CA HIS A 43 4.95 -8.23 -5.64
C HIS A 43 6.40 -8.71 -5.50
N VAL A 44 6.83 -9.10 -4.29
CA VAL A 44 8.23 -9.45 -4.00
C VAL A 44 8.44 -10.92 -3.61
N GLY A 45 7.35 -11.71 -3.59
CA GLY A 45 7.36 -13.10 -3.14
C GLY A 45 7.35 -13.23 -1.62
N ASP A 46 7.14 -14.45 -1.14
CA ASP A 46 7.21 -14.77 0.27
C ASP A 46 8.66 -15.00 0.70
N ARG A 47 9.13 -14.20 1.68
CA ARG A 47 10.47 -14.27 2.27
C ARG A 47 10.44 -14.78 3.72
N GLY A 48 9.34 -15.38 4.15
CA GLY A 48 9.18 -16.07 5.44
C GLY A 48 8.98 -15.15 6.64
N SER A 49 9.15 -13.84 6.51
CA SER A 49 8.79 -12.88 7.54
C SER A 49 8.31 -11.57 6.92
N PHE A 50 7.38 -10.91 7.61
CA PHE A 50 6.87 -9.61 7.18
C PHE A 50 8.01 -8.58 7.03
N SER A 51 8.93 -8.51 7.99
CA SER A 51 10.04 -7.54 7.94
C SER A 51 10.93 -7.75 6.71
N ALA A 52 11.21 -9.01 6.36
CA ALA A 52 11.93 -9.34 5.13
C ALA A 52 11.12 -9.01 3.87
N ASN A 53 9.79 -9.22 3.90
CA ASN A 53 8.89 -8.84 2.81
C ASN A 53 8.89 -7.30 2.63
N LEU A 54 8.82 -6.53 3.72
CA LEU A 54 8.83 -5.06 3.69
C LEU A 54 10.17 -4.50 3.20
N ASP A 55 11.29 -5.07 3.66
CA ASP A 55 12.62 -4.68 3.21
C ASP A 55 12.81 -4.95 1.70
N ALA A 56 12.34 -6.10 1.21
CA ALA A 56 12.34 -6.37 -0.22
C ALA A 56 11.39 -5.44 -0.99
N PHE A 57 10.25 -5.09 -0.40
CA PHE A 57 9.25 -4.20 -1.00
C PHE A 57 9.76 -2.76 -1.15
N GLU A 58 10.50 -2.27 -0.15
CA GLU A 58 11.21 -1.00 -0.21
C GLU A 58 12.35 -1.03 -1.22
N LYS A 59 13.21 -2.07 -1.19
CA LYS A 59 14.33 -2.23 -2.14
C LYS A 59 13.89 -2.34 -3.60
N ALA A 60 12.71 -2.91 -3.84
CA ALA A 60 12.10 -2.96 -5.17
C ALA A 60 11.51 -1.61 -5.62
N GLY A 61 11.49 -0.60 -4.74
CA GLY A 61 11.04 0.76 -5.05
C GLY A 61 9.53 0.95 -5.07
N TYR A 62 8.75 0.00 -4.53
CA TYR A 62 7.30 0.14 -4.42
C TYR A 62 6.88 1.13 -3.34
N VAL A 63 7.70 1.25 -2.28
CA VAL A 63 7.49 2.18 -1.17
C VAL A 63 8.80 2.88 -0.82
N GLY A 64 8.71 4.14 -0.38
CA GLY A 64 9.85 4.88 0.18
C GLY A 64 9.92 4.75 1.70
N GLN A 65 11.01 5.24 2.29
CA GLN A 65 11.29 5.15 3.73
C GLN A 65 10.14 5.65 4.63
N ARG A 66 9.47 6.75 4.27
CA ARG A 66 8.31 7.25 5.03
C ARG A 66 7.11 6.30 5.00
N HIS A 67 6.84 5.66 3.86
CA HIS A 67 5.77 4.68 3.75
C HIS A 67 6.11 3.41 4.53
N ARG A 68 7.39 3.04 4.59
CA ARG A 68 7.86 1.93 5.42
C ARG A 68 7.52 2.16 6.90
N GLU A 69 7.88 3.32 7.45
CA GLU A 69 7.59 3.66 8.86
C GLU A 69 6.08 3.59 9.17
N ILE A 70 5.25 4.05 8.23
CA ILE A 70 3.79 3.99 8.34
C ILE A 70 3.27 2.54 8.31
N ILE A 71 3.83 1.68 7.46
CA ILE A 71 3.49 0.26 7.41
C ILE A 71 3.91 -0.44 8.70
N GLU A 72 5.11 -0.15 9.21
CA GLU A 72 5.60 -0.69 10.49
C GLU A 72 4.69 -0.29 11.65
N ALA A 73 4.23 0.96 11.71
CA ALA A 73 3.28 1.41 12.73
C ALA A 73 1.93 0.66 12.65
N THR A 74 1.40 0.47 11.43
CA THR A 74 0.18 -0.31 11.18
C THR A 74 0.31 -1.76 11.65
N LEU A 75 1.49 -2.35 11.49
CA LEU A 75 1.74 -3.73 11.94
C LEU A 75 1.78 -3.87 13.44
N GLU A 76 2.51 -2.97 14.10
CA GLU A 76 2.61 -2.94 15.55
C GLU A 76 1.23 -2.74 16.16
N PHE A 77 0.40 -1.91 15.54
CA PHE A 77 -1.01 -1.75 15.90
C PHE A 77 -1.79 -3.06 15.81
N GLY A 78 -1.66 -3.80 14.70
CA GLY A 78 -2.28 -5.13 14.56
C GLY A 78 -1.76 -6.14 15.58
N HIS A 79 -0.44 -6.18 15.79
CA HIS A 79 0.21 -7.09 16.73
C HIS A 79 -0.20 -6.81 18.18
N ALA A 80 -0.30 -5.53 18.56
CA ALA A 80 -0.78 -5.09 19.87
C ALA A 80 -2.26 -5.47 20.06
N SER A 81 -3.08 -5.29 19.03
CA SER A 81 -4.51 -5.64 19.05
C SER A 81 -4.75 -7.14 19.21
N THR A 82 -3.88 -7.99 18.65
CA THR A 82 -4.01 -9.45 18.73
C THR A 82 -3.40 -10.06 19.99
N HIS A 83 -2.23 -9.58 20.43
CA HIS A 83 -1.46 -10.26 21.48
C HIS A 83 -1.35 -9.50 22.79
N ARG A 84 -1.60 -8.18 22.81
CA ARG A 84 -1.41 -7.33 24.00
C ARG A 84 -2.71 -6.86 24.64
N ASN A 85 -3.85 -7.43 24.26
CA ASN A 85 -5.17 -7.02 24.72
C ASN A 85 -5.44 -5.52 24.50
N TYR A 86 -4.76 -4.90 23.53
CA TYR A 86 -5.04 -3.54 23.10
C TYR A 86 -6.40 -3.54 22.43
N ASN A 87 -7.30 -2.68 22.89
CA ASN A 87 -8.64 -2.58 22.34
C ASN A 87 -8.72 -1.34 21.44
N PRO A 88 -8.41 -1.48 20.14
CA PRO A 88 -8.43 -0.34 19.22
C PRO A 88 -9.82 0.29 19.15
N THR A 89 -9.86 1.62 19.09
CA THR A 89 -11.10 2.33 18.85
C THR A 89 -11.51 2.25 17.39
N ARG A 90 -12.79 2.48 17.09
CA ARG A 90 -13.27 2.55 15.70
C ARG A 90 -12.50 3.59 14.88
N GLN A 91 -12.17 4.74 15.50
CA GLN A 91 -11.39 5.79 14.86
C GLN A 91 -9.98 5.33 14.49
N ASP A 92 -9.31 4.57 15.37
CA ASP A 92 -7.98 4.03 15.07
C ASP A 92 -8.02 3.08 13.87
N ILE A 93 -9.03 2.20 13.82
CA ILE A 93 -9.20 1.27 12.69
C ILE A 93 -9.45 2.00 11.38
N THR A 94 -10.30 3.03 11.39
CA THR A 94 -10.54 3.85 10.20
C THR A 94 -9.25 4.48 9.70
N GLN A 95 -8.44 5.06 10.59
CA GLN A 95 -7.16 5.67 10.20
C GLN A 95 -6.17 4.65 9.62
N VAL A 96 -6.06 3.48 10.25
CA VAL A 96 -5.16 2.42 9.80
C VAL A 96 -5.62 1.82 8.47
N LEU A 97 -6.93 1.76 8.24
CA LEU A 97 -7.52 1.31 6.99
C LEU A 97 -7.29 2.32 5.85
N ASP A 98 -7.48 3.62 6.11
CA ASP A 98 -7.18 4.69 5.16
C ASP A 98 -5.71 4.67 4.74
N ILE A 99 -4.80 4.43 5.69
CA ILE A 99 -3.37 4.27 5.42
C ILE A 99 -3.14 3.09 4.46
N ALA A 100 -3.71 1.94 4.75
CA ALA A 100 -3.56 0.75 3.92
C ALA A 100 -4.12 0.98 2.51
N GLU A 101 -5.29 1.62 2.39
CA GLU A 101 -5.91 1.96 1.12
C GLU A 101 -5.06 2.92 0.29
N ASN A 102 -4.49 3.96 0.92
CA ASN A 102 -3.58 4.89 0.24
C ASN A 102 -2.35 4.18 -0.33
N ILE A 103 -1.78 3.21 0.39
CA ILE A 103 -0.64 2.42 -0.08
C ILE A 103 -1.04 1.58 -1.30
N ILE A 104 -2.17 0.85 -1.22
CA ILE A 104 -2.70 0.06 -2.33
C ILE A 104 -2.94 0.95 -3.56
N GLN A 105 -3.59 2.10 -3.36
CA GLN A 105 -3.88 3.04 -4.43
C GLN A 105 -2.60 3.59 -5.08
N SER A 106 -1.59 3.93 -4.28
CA SER A 106 -0.29 4.38 -4.81
C SER A 106 0.39 3.33 -5.68
N ILE A 107 0.26 2.05 -5.34
CA ILE A 107 0.92 0.96 -6.07
C ILE A 107 0.16 0.61 -7.35
N TYR A 108 -1.16 0.44 -7.25
CA TYR A 108 -1.98 -0.07 -8.36
C TYR A 108 -2.52 1.02 -9.28
N VAL A 109 -2.92 2.18 -8.75
CA VAL A 109 -3.62 3.22 -9.52
C VAL A 109 -2.65 4.24 -10.10
N SER A 110 -1.69 4.72 -9.31
CA SER A 110 -0.74 5.75 -9.78
C SER A 110 0.22 5.22 -10.85
N ALA A 111 0.61 3.95 -10.79
CA ALA A 111 1.48 3.34 -11.79
C ALA A 111 0.83 3.25 -13.18
N GLU A 112 -0.48 2.97 -13.24
CA GLU A 112 -1.23 2.87 -14.50
C GLU A 112 -1.58 4.25 -15.06
N GLN A 113 -2.05 5.16 -14.21
CA GLN A 113 -2.36 6.54 -14.60
C GLN A 113 -1.10 7.30 -15.05
N ALA A 114 0.05 7.13 -14.38
CA ALA A 114 1.30 7.74 -14.83
C ALA A 114 1.77 7.20 -16.19
N LYS A 115 1.56 5.90 -16.47
CA LYS A 115 1.84 5.32 -17.79
C LYS A 115 0.89 5.86 -18.86
N ALA A 116 -0.39 6.06 -18.54
CA ALA A 116 -1.36 6.64 -19.44
C ALA A 116 -1.05 8.11 -19.74
N LEU A 117 -0.69 8.90 -18.73
CA LEU A 117 -0.31 10.31 -18.88
C LEU A 117 0.97 10.48 -19.70
N LYS A 118 2.00 9.63 -19.50
CA LYS A 118 3.23 9.66 -20.32
C LYS A 118 2.98 9.48 -21.82
N LYS A 119 1.93 8.75 -22.22
CA LYS A 119 1.57 8.59 -23.65
C LYS A 119 0.97 9.85 -24.26
N GLY A 120 0.38 10.72 -23.44
CA GLY A 120 -0.22 11.98 -23.89
C GLY A 120 0.73 13.19 -23.86
N ILE A 121 1.94 13.04 -23.28
CA ILE A 121 2.90 14.14 -23.20
C ILE A 121 3.67 14.25 -24.52
N PRO A 122 3.60 15.39 -25.25
CA PRO A 122 4.39 15.58 -26.45
C PRO A 122 5.89 15.54 -26.11
N PRO A 123 6.73 14.99 -27.01
CA PRO A 123 8.16 14.86 -26.76
C PRO A 123 8.79 16.22 -26.51
N ARG A 124 9.64 16.29 -25.48
CA ARG A 124 10.31 17.51 -25.05
C ARG A 124 11.15 18.05 -26.22
N SER A 125 10.87 19.28 -26.67
CA SER A 125 11.69 19.93 -27.68
C SER A 125 13.08 20.17 -27.10
N ASN A 126 14.11 19.69 -27.80
CA ASN A 126 15.49 19.90 -27.39
C ASN A 126 15.80 21.40 -27.53
N PRO A 127 16.39 22.08 -26.51
CA PRO A 127 16.85 23.45 -26.68
C PRO A 127 17.96 23.44 -27.74
N LYS A 128 17.76 24.19 -28.83
CA LYS A 128 18.76 24.34 -29.90
C LYS A 128 20.07 24.84 -29.30
N LYS A 129 21.10 24.00 -29.35
CA LYS A 129 22.48 24.35 -29.04
C LYS A 129 23.03 25.17 -30.21
N GLY A 130 23.28 26.46 -29.99
CA GLY A 130 24.13 27.28 -30.85
C GLY A 130 23.46 28.54 -31.40
N ASP A 131 23.71 29.67 -30.74
CA ASP A 131 24.19 30.85 -31.45
C ASP A 131 25.15 31.62 -30.53
N LYS A 132 26.45 31.38 -30.72
CA LYS A 132 27.51 32.31 -30.31
C LYS A 132 28.35 32.56 -31.54
N SER A 133 27.82 33.43 -32.39
CA SER A 133 28.55 34.06 -33.48
C SER A 133 28.93 35.48 -33.04
N VAL A 134 30.09 35.64 -32.41
CA VAL A 134 30.88 36.91 -32.38
C VAL A 134 32.34 36.55 -32.29
#